data_AF-A0A1H7U0R2-F1
#
_entry.id   AF-A0A1H7U0R2-F1
#
_cell.length_a   1.000
_cell.length_b   1.000
_cell.length_c   1.000
_cell.angle_alpha   90.00
_cell.angle_beta   90.00
_cell.angle_gamma   90.00
#
_symmetry.space_group_name_H-M   'P 1'
#
loop_
_entity.id
_entity.type
_entity.pdbx_description
1 polymer ?
#
loop_
_entity_poly.entity_id
_entity_poly.type
_entity_poly.pdbx_seq_one_letter_code
_entity_poly.pdbx_strand_id
1 'polypeptide(L)'
;MNTLKYYACALLIMLAACDKKNDNVISPVVENDFPQILLLADEGDGELEDEEEFSFVITLADRIDPDREELGGKIVPLTADVTVHFEVGNLEGFDELPAYVLGATAFYELDDCTTSEDTDVDLNLVFDPGTGLGSVTFPQGVEEVEVVFETSPDLFDDDEFNTTARGLEIRLVSVDAGTQNVVINTANTFEYQALDDEGIYGAYELAITDAEQFAHFISLFGLVNEDVAGLSVADVEAIEIEVEYGEFKAVVVLKETEEIDECGEIETVNKEIEIEGEFEELEDDQLEGALEFVGDVELESGAEAEFTYQGTFQLDGDRLTLILQGEFDGEETEEITLILNK
;
A
#
# COMPACT_ATOMS: atom_id res chain seq x y z
N MET A 1 -77.22 20.50 -15.86
CA MET A 1 -77.49 20.39 -14.41
C MET A 1 -77.31 18.94 -14.00
N ASN A 2 -76.28 18.68 -13.17
CA ASN A 2 -76.14 17.67 -12.10
C ASN A 2 -77.10 16.46 -12.14
N THR A 3 -76.66 15.19 -12.10
CA THR A 3 -75.80 14.60 -11.05
C THR A 3 -75.41 13.15 -11.39
N LEU A 4 -74.18 12.78 -11.02
CA LEU A 4 -73.67 11.51 -10.48
C LEU A 4 -74.39 10.18 -10.77
N LYS A 5 -73.62 9.18 -11.20
CA LYS A 5 -73.53 7.88 -10.50
C LYS A 5 -72.22 7.13 -10.81
N TYR A 6 -71.59 6.72 -9.72
CA TYR A 6 -70.37 5.93 -9.53
C TYR A 6 -70.30 4.62 -10.33
N TYR A 7 -69.11 4.30 -10.84
CA TYR A 7 -68.42 2.99 -10.78
C TYR A 7 -66.92 3.31 -10.98
N ALA A 8 -66.10 3.38 -9.93
CA ALA A 8 -65.49 2.22 -9.27
C ALA A 8 -64.74 1.31 -10.28
N CYS A 9 -63.47 1.62 -10.52
CA CYS A 9 -62.40 0.62 -10.60
C CYS A 9 -61.07 1.33 -10.36
N ALA A 10 -60.78 1.49 -9.07
CA ALA A 10 -59.42 1.59 -8.60
C ALA A 10 -58.66 0.36 -9.08
N LEU A 11 -57.77 0.53 -10.06
CA LEU A 11 -56.66 -0.39 -10.23
C LEU A 11 -55.49 0.19 -9.43
N LEU A 12 -55.62 0.09 -8.10
CA LEU A 12 -54.46 -0.05 -7.23
C LEU A 12 -53.79 -1.36 -7.69
N ILE A 13 -52.88 -1.25 -8.65
CA ILE A 13 -51.82 -2.23 -8.78
C ILE A 13 -51.02 -2.01 -7.51
N MET A 14 -51.34 -2.83 -6.49
CA MET A 14 -50.39 -3.12 -5.45
C MET A 14 -49.14 -3.59 -6.17
N LEU A 15 -48.17 -2.68 -6.30
CA LEU A 15 -46.78 -3.04 -6.21
C LEU A 15 -46.64 -3.70 -4.84
N ALA A 16 -47.05 -4.96 -4.76
CA ALA A 16 -46.32 -5.90 -3.95
C ALA A 16 -44.94 -5.92 -4.60
N ALA A 17 -44.11 -4.93 -4.23
CA ALA A 17 -42.71 -5.20 -4.02
C ALA A 17 -42.74 -6.48 -3.19
N CYS A 18 -42.43 -7.60 -3.85
CA CYS A 18 -42.08 -8.80 -3.16
C CYS A 18 -40.78 -8.43 -2.46
N ASP A 19 -40.94 -7.83 -1.29
CA ASP A 19 -39.94 -7.86 -0.25
C ASP A 19 -39.86 -9.34 0.12
N LYS A 20 -39.14 -10.10 -0.72
CA LYS A 20 -38.74 -11.47 -0.42
C LYS A 20 -37.80 -11.29 0.75
N LYS A 21 -38.37 -11.22 1.96
CA LYS A 21 -37.65 -11.56 3.16
C LYS A 21 -37.00 -12.90 2.86
N ASN A 22 -35.70 -12.85 2.69
CA ASN A 22 -34.92 -14.04 2.50
C ASN A 22 -34.85 -14.66 3.89
N ASP A 23 -35.81 -15.53 4.19
CA ASP A 23 -35.93 -16.23 5.48
C ASP A 23 -34.72 -17.16 5.76
N ASN A 24 -33.81 -17.27 4.78
CA ASN A 24 -32.53 -17.97 4.90
C ASN A 24 -31.36 -17.04 5.26
N VAL A 25 -31.59 -15.74 5.51
CA VAL A 25 -30.57 -14.90 6.13
C VAL A 25 -30.46 -15.34 7.60
N ILE A 26 -29.43 -16.15 7.86
CA ILE A 26 -29.05 -16.53 9.22
C ILE A 26 -28.61 -15.23 9.90
N SER A 27 -29.51 -14.65 10.69
CA SER A 27 -29.15 -13.57 11.60
C SER A 27 -28.45 -14.25 12.78
N PRO A 28 -27.19 -13.91 13.10
CA PRO A 28 -26.54 -14.46 14.28
C PRO A 28 -27.43 -14.24 15.51
N VAL A 29 -27.57 -15.27 16.33
CA VAL A 29 -28.57 -15.32 17.43
C VAL A 29 -28.24 -14.29 18.52
N VAL A 30 -26.96 -13.88 18.63
CA VAL A 30 -26.47 -12.78 19.46
C VAL A 30 -25.23 -12.19 18.79
N GLU A 31 -25.25 -10.91 18.47
CA GLU A 31 -24.15 -10.20 17.78
C GLU A 31 -22.88 -10.10 18.65
N ASN A 32 -23.04 -10.01 19.96
CA ASN A 32 -21.93 -9.91 20.93
C ASN A 32 -21.19 -11.25 21.20
N ASP A 33 -21.68 -12.37 20.66
CA ASP A 33 -21.03 -13.68 20.87
C ASP A 33 -19.85 -13.90 19.92
N PHE A 34 -19.74 -13.14 18.84
CA PHE A 34 -18.58 -13.18 17.95
C PHE A 34 -17.51 -12.23 18.47
N PRO A 35 -16.25 -12.70 18.63
CA PRO A 35 -15.19 -11.82 19.05
C PRO A 35 -14.88 -10.81 17.93
N GLN A 36 -14.44 -9.62 18.33
CA GLN A 36 -13.66 -8.76 17.46
C GLN A 36 -12.30 -9.39 17.24
N ILE A 37 -11.77 -9.30 16.02
CA ILE A 37 -10.50 -9.92 15.65
C ILE A 37 -9.54 -8.81 15.30
N LEU A 38 -8.42 -8.73 16.03
CA LEU A 38 -7.28 -7.88 15.70
C LEU A 38 -6.41 -8.60 14.66
N LEU A 39 -5.99 -7.85 13.66
CA LEU A 39 -5.16 -8.24 12.53
C LEU A 39 -3.96 -7.29 12.43
N LEU A 40 -2.89 -7.77 11.81
CA LEU A 40 -1.91 -6.87 11.19
C LEU A 40 -2.45 -6.57 9.77
N ALA A 41 -2.37 -5.32 9.32
CA ALA A 41 -2.68 -4.98 7.94
C ALA A 41 -1.66 -5.63 7.00
N ASP A 42 -2.08 -5.86 5.76
CA ASP A 42 -1.29 -6.48 4.69
C ASP A 42 -0.86 -5.35 3.74
N GLU A 43 0.05 -4.49 4.21
CA GLU A 43 0.41 -3.22 3.56
C GLU A 43 1.76 -3.23 2.85
N GLY A 44 2.22 -4.42 2.41
CA GLY A 44 3.55 -4.57 1.82
C GLY A 44 4.60 -4.73 2.92
N ASP A 45 5.50 -5.69 2.72
CA ASP A 45 6.32 -6.26 3.78
C ASP A 45 7.78 -5.75 3.69
N GLY A 46 8.02 -4.56 3.12
CA GLY A 46 9.36 -3.98 3.06
C GLY A 46 9.42 -2.52 2.61
N GLU A 47 10.44 -1.81 3.09
CA GLU A 47 10.71 -0.40 2.81
C GLU A 47 12.19 -0.22 2.45
N LEU A 48 12.53 0.86 1.76
CA LEU A 48 13.91 1.20 1.45
C LEU A 48 14.72 1.47 2.72
N GLU A 49 16.00 1.13 2.66
CA GLU A 49 16.91 1.30 3.77
C GLU A 49 17.24 2.77 4.09
N ASP A 50 16.95 3.71 3.20
CA ASP A 50 17.11 5.15 3.45
C ASP A 50 15.97 5.77 4.27
N GLU A 51 14.93 5.01 4.60
CA GLU A 51 13.81 5.48 5.42
C GLU A 51 14.19 5.67 6.90
N GLU A 52 13.78 6.82 7.46
CA GLU A 52 14.05 7.17 8.87
C GLU A 52 13.14 6.41 9.85
N GLU A 53 12.05 5.83 9.34
CA GLU A 53 11.01 5.18 10.11
C GLU A 53 10.42 4.01 9.32
N PHE A 54 9.95 2.97 10.01
CA PHE A 54 9.07 1.95 9.43
C PHE A 54 7.89 1.70 10.35
N SER A 55 6.78 1.20 9.82
CA SER A 55 5.58 1.01 10.62
C SER A 55 4.91 -0.35 10.46
N PHE A 56 3.91 -0.59 11.32
CA PHE A 56 2.92 -1.63 11.08
C PHE A 56 1.56 -1.19 11.61
N VAL A 57 0.51 -1.60 10.90
CA VAL A 57 -0.87 -1.26 11.26
C VAL A 57 -1.56 -2.43 11.92
N ILE A 58 -2.20 -2.16 13.07
CA ILE A 58 -3.11 -3.08 13.74
C ILE A 58 -4.53 -2.67 13.39
N THR A 59 -5.29 -3.53 12.74
CA THR A 59 -6.68 -3.24 12.33
C THR A 59 -7.69 -4.25 12.88
N LEU A 60 -8.98 -3.93 12.78
CA LEU A 60 -10.09 -4.80 13.14
C LEU A 60 -10.66 -5.50 11.91
N ALA A 61 -10.85 -6.82 12.00
CA ALA A 61 -11.47 -7.57 10.92
C ALA A 61 -12.93 -7.13 10.67
N ASP A 62 -13.31 -7.12 9.40
CA ASP A 62 -14.68 -6.94 8.96
C ASP A 62 -15.66 -7.91 9.60
N ARG A 63 -16.86 -7.41 9.90
CA ARG A 63 -17.97 -8.19 10.43
C ARG A 63 -19.22 -8.02 9.60
N ILE A 64 -20.15 -8.96 9.70
CA ILE A 64 -21.49 -8.76 9.13
C ILE A 64 -22.07 -7.48 9.72
N ASP A 65 -22.42 -6.54 8.84
CA ASP A 65 -23.05 -5.28 9.24
C ASP A 65 -24.32 -5.57 10.07
N PRO A 66 -24.34 -5.16 11.34
CA PRO A 66 -25.47 -5.43 12.21
C PRO A 66 -26.72 -4.63 11.84
N ASP A 67 -26.56 -3.47 11.22
CA ASP A 67 -27.64 -2.60 10.76
C ASP A 67 -28.19 -3.03 9.38
N ARG A 68 -27.41 -3.84 8.64
CA ARG A 68 -27.74 -4.43 7.32
C ARG A 68 -27.95 -3.37 6.24
N GLU A 69 -27.29 -2.24 6.38
CA GLU A 69 -27.25 -1.19 5.39
C GLU A 69 -26.25 -1.55 4.27
N GLU A 70 -25.20 -2.31 4.60
CA GLU A 70 -24.15 -2.76 3.69
C GLU A 70 -24.17 -4.29 3.45
N LEU A 71 -23.82 -4.70 2.22
CA LEU A 71 -23.75 -6.11 1.82
C LEU A 71 -22.36 -6.70 2.02
N GLY A 72 -21.31 -5.86 1.97
CA GLY A 72 -19.98 -6.20 2.45
C GLY A 72 -19.97 -6.23 3.97
N GLY A 73 -18.94 -6.83 4.56
CA GLY A 73 -18.73 -6.63 5.99
C GLY A 73 -18.47 -5.15 6.30
N LYS A 74 -18.50 -4.81 7.58
CA LYS A 74 -18.09 -3.51 8.08
C LYS A 74 -17.26 -3.71 9.35
N ILE A 75 -16.23 -2.88 9.51
CA ILE A 75 -15.50 -2.76 10.77
C ILE A 75 -16.44 -2.24 11.85
N VAL A 76 -16.52 -2.95 12.98
CA VAL A 76 -17.31 -2.52 14.14
C VAL A 76 -16.32 -2.15 15.25
N PRO A 77 -16.12 -0.85 15.53
CA PRO A 77 -15.14 -0.39 16.50
C PRO A 77 -15.32 -0.98 17.91
N LEU A 78 -14.24 -0.97 18.68
CA LEU A 78 -14.27 -1.40 20.07
C LEU A 78 -15.12 -0.46 20.94
N THR A 79 -15.77 -1.00 21.97
CA THR A 79 -16.60 -0.21 22.90
C THR A 79 -15.89 0.17 24.21
N ALA A 80 -14.63 -0.22 24.35
CA ALA A 80 -13.72 0.19 25.41
C ALA A 80 -12.28 -0.03 24.93
N ASP A 81 -11.35 0.74 25.46
CA ASP A 81 -9.93 0.61 25.17
C ASP A 81 -9.43 -0.80 25.55
N VAL A 82 -8.53 -1.34 24.73
CA VAL A 82 -7.83 -2.60 25.00
C VAL A 82 -6.32 -2.39 24.86
N THR A 83 -5.53 -3.23 25.51
CA THR A 83 -4.06 -3.20 25.31
C THR A 83 -3.66 -4.38 24.44
N VAL A 84 -3.00 -4.10 23.33
CA VAL A 84 -2.46 -5.09 22.41
C VAL A 84 -0.97 -5.21 22.68
N HIS A 85 -0.50 -6.44 22.91
CA HIS A 85 0.92 -6.73 23.14
C HIS A 85 1.51 -7.32 21.86
N PHE A 86 2.71 -6.90 21.51
CA PHE A 86 3.46 -7.35 20.34
C PHE A 86 4.91 -7.67 20.69
N GLU A 87 5.58 -8.36 19.79
CA GLU A 87 6.99 -8.74 19.87
C GLU A 87 7.65 -8.51 18.52
N VAL A 88 8.75 -7.76 18.51
CA VAL A 88 9.67 -7.60 17.39
C VAL A 88 10.83 -8.59 17.58
N GLY A 89 11.08 -9.46 16.61
CA GLY A 89 12.07 -10.51 16.72
C GLY A 89 12.44 -11.13 15.39
N ASN A 90 12.95 -12.37 15.44
CA ASN A 90 13.37 -13.15 14.26
C ASN A 90 14.22 -12.35 13.26
N LEU A 91 15.24 -11.66 13.77
CA LEU A 91 16.08 -10.78 12.98
C LEU A 91 16.87 -11.56 11.91
N GLU A 92 16.83 -11.05 10.69
CA GLU A 92 17.66 -11.45 9.56
C GLU A 92 18.58 -10.29 9.17
N GLY A 93 19.84 -10.59 8.84
CA GLY A 93 20.85 -9.57 8.55
C GLY A 93 21.30 -8.70 9.75
N PHE A 94 20.49 -8.55 10.78
CA PHE A 94 20.76 -7.70 11.94
C PHE A 94 21.39 -8.45 13.14
N ASP A 95 22.39 -7.83 13.77
CA ASP A 95 23.06 -8.39 14.96
C ASP A 95 22.19 -8.33 16.24
N GLU A 96 21.60 -7.16 16.53
CA GLU A 96 20.74 -6.94 17.69
C GLU A 96 19.76 -5.78 17.47
N LEU A 97 18.49 -5.97 17.86
CA LEU A 97 17.41 -4.99 17.64
C LEU A 97 17.72 -3.56 18.14
N PRO A 98 18.33 -3.33 19.33
CA PRO A 98 18.61 -1.98 19.81
C PRO A 98 19.64 -1.19 19.00
N ALA A 99 20.41 -1.86 18.14
CA ALA A 99 21.31 -1.16 17.23
C ALA A 99 20.50 -0.46 16.11
N TYR A 100 19.37 -1.05 15.73
CA TYR A 100 18.58 -0.70 14.56
C TYR A 100 17.33 0.11 14.92
N VAL A 101 16.61 -0.30 15.97
CA VAL A 101 15.38 0.37 16.41
C VAL A 101 15.67 1.20 17.66
N LEU A 102 15.59 2.52 17.51
CA LEU A 102 15.91 3.50 18.55
C LEU A 102 14.73 3.76 19.49
N GLY A 103 13.52 3.73 18.94
CA GLY A 103 12.29 4.12 19.61
C GLY A 103 11.06 3.63 18.88
N ALA A 104 9.90 3.96 19.43
CA ALA A 104 8.61 3.72 18.78
C ALA A 104 7.58 4.76 19.24
N THR A 105 6.69 5.12 18.33
CA THR A 105 5.49 5.96 18.55
C THR A 105 4.26 5.23 18.00
N ALA A 106 3.07 5.70 18.35
CA ALA A 106 1.85 5.12 17.82
C ALA A 106 0.74 6.17 17.72
N PHE A 107 -0.04 6.09 16.66
CA PHE A 107 -1.16 6.97 16.40
C PHE A 107 -2.32 6.24 15.72
N TYR A 108 -3.41 6.96 15.50
CA TYR A 108 -4.50 6.52 14.63
C TYR A 108 -5.00 7.72 13.82
N GLU A 109 -5.49 7.47 12.62
CA GLU A 109 -6.06 8.51 11.76
C GLU A 109 -7.45 8.93 12.25
N LEU A 110 -7.73 10.24 12.22
CA LEU A 110 -9.05 10.81 12.51
C LEU A 110 -9.81 11.13 11.22
N ASP A 111 -9.07 11.59 10.22
CA ASP A 111 -9.44 11.82 8.83
C ASP A 111 -8.16 11.85 7.98
N ASP A 112 -8.31 11.93 6.66
CA ASP A 112 -7.24 11.95 5.65
C ASP A 112 -6.12 13.00 5.89
N CYS A 113 -6.30 13.90 6.86
CA CYS A 113 -5.44 15.06 7.10
C CYS A 113 -5.05 15.25 8.57
N THR A 114 -5.53 14.40 9.47
CA THR A 114 -5.39 14.61 10.91
C THR A 114 -5.18 13.29 11.61
N THR A 115 -4.11 13.19 12.39
CA THR A 115 -3.88 12.04 13.26
C THR A 115 -4.24 12.36 14.71
N SER A 116 -4.23 11.34 15.57
CA SER A 116 -4.38 11.53 17.00
C SER A 116 -3.32 12.49 17.59
N GLU A 117 -2.12 12.52 17.02
CA GLU A 117 -1.02 13.36 17.49
C GLU A 117 -1.29 14.86 17.28
N ASP A 118 -1.88 15.24 16.14
CA ASP A 118 -2.27 16.62 15.85
C ASP A 118 -3.30 17.18 16.85
N THR A 119 -4.02 16.29 17.51
CA THR A 119 -5.02 16.62 18.53
C THR A 119 -4.53 16.46 19.97
N ASP A 120 -3.22 16.32 20.15
CA ASP A 120 -2.54 16.06 21.44
C ASP A 120 -3.04 14.78 22.14
N VAL A 121 -3.47 13.77 21.38
CA VAL A 121 -3.86 12.44 21.88
C VAL A 121 -2.68 11.49 21.71
N ASP A 122 -1.93 11.33 22.80
CA ASP A 122 -0.80 10.39 22.90
C ASP A 122 -1.31 8.99 23.27
N LEU A 123 -1.05 8.00 22.40
CA LEU A 123 -1.36 6.61 22.68
C LEU A 123 -0.35 6.05 23.67
N ASN A 124 -0.83 5.34 24.69
CA ASN A 124 0.07 4.67 25.63
C ASN A 124 0.74 3.45 24.97
N LEU A 125 1.88 3.72 24.32
CA LEU A 125 2.83 2.75 23.80
C LEU A 125 3.98 2.54 24.79
N VAL A 126 4.39 1.29 24.95
CA VAL A 126 5.60 0.90 25.67
C VAL A 126 6.35 -0.08 24.78
N PHE A 127 7.63 0.17 24.53
CA PHE A 127 8.49 -0.73 23.77
C PHE A 127 9.87 -0.85 24.44
N ASP A 128 10.40 -2.07 24.51
CA ASP A 128 11.75 -2.35 25.01
C ASP A 128 12.60 -2.95 23.88
N PRO A 129 13.45 -2.15 23.21
CA PRO A 129 14.33 -2.64 22.13
C PRO A 129 15.22 -3.81 22.55
N GLY A 130 15.57 -3.90 23.85
CA GLY A 130 16.44 -4.97 24.36
C GLY A 130 15.77 -6.33 24.42
N THR A 131 14.43 -6.38 24.40
CA THR A 131 13.65 -7.62 24.41
C THR A 131 12.74 -7.77 23.19
N GLY A 132 12.52 -6.70 22.43
CA GLY A 132 11.55 -6.62 21.34
C GLY A 132 10.10 -6.59 21.81
N LEU A 133 9.83 -6.62 23.11
CA LEU A 133 8.46 -6.65 23.62
C LEU A 133 7.87 -5.24 23.67
N GLY A 134 6.66 -5.11 23.16
CA GLY A 134 5.90 -3.87 23.22
C GLY A 134 4.42 -4.07 23.53
N SER A 135 3.76 -2.96 23.85
CA SER A 135 2.32 -2.90 24.05
C SER A 135 1.77 -1.53 23.70
N VAL A 136 0.64 -1.48 23.00
CA VAL A 136 -0.06 -0.24 22.62
C VAL A 136 -1.51 -0.28 23.08
N THR A 137 -2.05 0.90 23.42
CA THR A 137 -3.50 1.04 23.66
C THR A 137 -4.23 1.16 22.33
N PHE A 138 -5.15 0.24 22.07
CA PHE A 138 -6.11 0.34 20.97
C PHE A 138 -7.39 1.02 21.50
N PRO A 139 -7.67 2.28 21.13
CA PRO A 139 -8.75 3.06 21.75
C PRO A 139 -10.14 2.58 21.36
N GLN A 140 -11.13 2.87 22.21
CA GLN A 140 -12.54 2.71 21.83
C GLN A 140 -12.89 3.60 20.63
N GLY A 141 -13.74 3.09 19.74
CA GLY A 141 -14.26 3.87 18.60
C GLY A 141 -13.28 4.07 17.44
N VAL A 142 -12.08 3.51 17.52
CA VAL A 142 -11.04 3.54 16.48
C VAL A 142 -11.06 2.23 15.69
N GLU A 143 -10.68 2.28 14.41
CA GLU A 143 -10.69 1.14 13.48
C GLU A 143 -9.29 0.56 13.25
N GLU A 144 -8.25 1.39 13.32
CA GLU A 144 -6.85 0.99 13.20
C GLU A 144 -5.91 1.78 14.12
N VAL A 145 -4.75 1.21 14.42
CA VAL A 145 -3.66 1.88 15.13
C VAL A 145 -2.38 1.53 14.42
N GLU A 146 -1.61 2.55 14.07
CA GLU A 146 -0.28 2.42 13.49
C GLU A 146 0.77 2.54 14.59
N VAL A 147 1.80 1.70 14.52
CA VAL A 147 2.98 1.78 15.39
C VAL A 147 4.19 2.00 14.50
N VAL A 148 4.84 3.15 14.68
CA VAL A 148 6.00 3.58 13.92
C VAL A 148 7.26 3.38 14.75
N PHE A 149 8.32 2.86 14.16
CA PHE A 149 9.62 2.66 14.75
C PHE A 149 10.65 3.64 14.19
N GLU A 150 11.33 4.35 15.08
CA GLU A 150 12.48 5.20 14.71
C GLU A 150 13.69 4.30 14.42
N THR A 151 14.26 4.41 13.22
CA THR A 151 15.42 3.62 12.80
C THR A 151 16.74 4.35 13.07
N SER A 152 17.85 3.61 13.07
CA SER A 152 19.19 4.18 13.15
C SER A 152 19.69 4.53 11.75
N PRO A 153 19.85 5.81 11.39
CA PRO A 153 20.32 6.21 10.06
C PRO A 153 21.74 5.71 9.78
N ASP A 154 22.59 5.54 10.80
CA ASP A 154 23.96 5.00 10.61
C ASP A 154 23.98 3.53 10.14
N LEU A 155 22.85 2.82 10.11
CA LEU A 155 22.73 1.39 9.83
C LEU A 155 21.60 1.02 8.86
N PHE A 156 20.59 1.88 8.72
CA PHE A 156 19.57 1.77 7.68
C PHE A 156 20.10 2.50 6.45
N ASP A 157 20.36 3.82 6.53
CA ASP A 157 20.97 4.63 5.47
C ASP A 157 22.53 4.50 5.45
N ASP A 158 23.05 3.30 5.18
CA ASP A 158 24.48 3.05 5.00
C ASP A 158 24.87 2.91 3.53
N ASP A 159 25.99 3.50 3.08
CA ASP A 159 26.46 3.37 1.68
C ASP A 159 27.06 1.95 1.39
N GLU A 160 26.60 0.88 2.04
CA GLU A 160 27.20 -0.46 2.03
C GLU A 160 26.25 -1.57 1.54
N PHE A 161 26.38 -1.97 0.26
CA PHE A 161 25.69 -3.15 -0.29
C PHE A 161 25.83 -4.43 0.56
N ASN A 162 24.68 -4.90 1.04
CA ASN A 162 24.47 -6.04 1.92
C ASN A 162 24.25 -7.31 1.10
N THR A 163 25.19 -8.25 1.22
CA THR A 163 25.07 -9.57 0.56
C THR A 163 24.18 -10.56 1.33
N THR A 164 23.32 -10.07 2.20
CA THR A 164 22.42 -10.86 3.03
C THR A 164 21.22 -10.00 3.34
N ALA A 165 20.04 -10.48 2.98
CA ALA A 165 18.79 -9.80 3.26
C ALA A 165 18.70 -9.35 4.71
N ARG A 166 18.11 -8.17 4.91
CA ARG A 166 17.92 -7.55 6.21
C ARG A 166 16.42 -7.50 6.51
N GLY A 167 16.02 -7.89 7.72
CA GLY A 167 14.60 -7.94 8.06
C GLY A 167 14.31 -8.36 9.48
N LEU A 168 13.03 -8.23 9.86
CA LEU A 168 12.53 -8.57 11.18
C LEU A 168 11.09 -9.07 11.13
N GLU A 169 10.67 -9.75 12.19
CA GLU A 169 9.30 -10.25 12.35
C GLU A 169 8.60 -9.48 13.47
N ILE A 170 7.42 -8.94 13.17
CA ILE A 170 6.52 -8.34 14.14
C ILE A 170 5.38 -9.30 14.41
N ARG A 171 5.14 -9.63 15.68
CA ARG A 171 4.08 -10.56 16.06
C ARG A 171 3.17 -10.02 17.16
N LEU A 172 1.86 -10.05 16.94
CA LEU A 172 0.88 -9.80 18.00
C LEU A 172 0.81 -11.00 18.95
N VAL A 173 1.19 -10.82 20.22
CA VAL A 173 1.35 -11.93 21.17
C VAL A 173 0.14 -12.16 22.08
N SER A 174 -0.54 -11.09 22.50
CA SER A 174 -1.71 -11.18 23.37
C SER A 174 -2.51 -9.88 23.41
N VAL A 175 -3.78 -9.97 23.83
CA VAL A 175 -4.64 -8.80 24.03
C VAL A 175 -5.24 -8.82 25.43
N ASP A 176 -5.10 -7.72 26.16
CA ASP A 176 -5.78 -7.48 27.43
C ASP A 176 -7.12 -6.77 27.15
N ALA A 177 -8.12 -7.56 26.76
CA ALA A 177 -9.43 -7.06 26.35
C ALA A 177 -10.37 -6.64 27.51
N GLY A 178 -9.95 -6.84 28.76
CA GLY A 178 -10.79 -6.58 29.93
C GLY A 178 -12.10 -7.38 29.92
N THR A 179 -13.22 -6.71 29.65
CA THR A 179 -14.55 -7.35 29.48
C THR A 179 -15.01 -7.44 28.03
N GLN A 180 -14.27 -6.89 27.08
CA GLN A 180 -14.54 -7.00 25.65
C GLN A 180 -14.26 -8.44 25.18
N ASN A 181 -14.98 -8.89 24.15
CA ASN A 181 -14.71 -10.14 23.46
C ASN A 181 -13.80 -9.84 22.26
N VAL A 182 -12.49 -9.73 22.49
CA VAL A 182 -11.49 -9.44 21.45
C VAL A 182 -10.46 -10.56 21.44
N VAL A 183 -10.05 -10.99 20.25
CA VAL A 183 -9.01 -11.99 20.04
C VAL A 183 -8.03 -11.49 18.97
N ILE A 184 -6.84 -12.05 18.95
CA ILE A 184 -5.87 -11.86 17.87
C ILE A 184 -6.08 -12.99 16.85
N ASN A 185 -5.97 -12.69 15.56
CA ASN A 185 -5.99 -13.72 14.52
C ASN A 185 -4.82 -14.72 14.70
N THR A 186 -4.92 -15.89 14.08
CA THR A 186 -3.81 -16.85 14.01
C THR A 186 -2.76 -16.47 12.97
N ALA A 187 -3.11 -15.66 11.97
CA ALA A 187 -2.15 -14.93 11.16
C ALA A 187 -1.88 -13.61 11.88
N ASN A 188 -0.83 -13.61 12.69
CA ASN A 188 -0.52 -12.53 13.64
C ASN A 188 0.96 -12.13 13.58
N THR A 189 1.60 -12.49 12.48
CA THR A 189 2.97 -12.17 12.15
C THR A 189 2.95 -11.30 10.90
N PHE A 190 3.80 -10.28 10.89
CA PHE A 190 4.17 -9.44 9.77
C PHE A 190 5.69 -9.53 9.64
N GLU A 191 6.18 -9.66 8.41
CA GLU A 191 7.60 -9.68 8.11
C GLU A 191 7.95 -8.33 7.49
N TYR A 192 8.99 -7.68 7.98
CA TYR A 192 9.51 -6.44 7.43
C TYR A 192 10.86 -6.73 6.80
N GLN A 193 11.04 -6.30 5.55
CA GLN A 193 12.29 -6.36 4.81
C GLN A 193 12.84 -4.94 4.66
N ALA A 194 14.10 -4.77 5.05
CA ALA A 194 14.83 -3.56 4.76
C ALA A 194 15.48 -3.76 3.39
N LEU A 195 15.03 -2.99 2.40
CA LEU A 195 15.45 -3.12 1.01
C LEU A 195 16.69 -2.29 0.76
N ASP A 196 17.78 -2.98 0.45
CA ASP A 196 19.07 -2.39 0.18
C ASP A 196 19.03 -1.55 -1.10
N ASP A 197 19.16 -0.24 -0.91
CA ASP A 197 19.11 0.70 -2.00
C ASP A 197 20.44 0.70 -2.77
N GLU A 198 21.60 0.35 -2.21
CA GLU A 198 22.80 0.02 -3.02
C GLU A 198 22.59 -1.17 -3.98
N GLY A 199 21.49 -1.91 -3.83
CA GLY A 199 20.98 -2.94 -4.74
C GLY A 199 20.14 -2.37 -5.89
N ILE A 200 19.14 -3.15 -6.34
CA ILE A 200 18.21 -2.73 -7.40
C ILE A 200 17.08 -1.84 -6.89
N TYR A 201 16.77 -1.91 -5.60
CA TYR A 201 15.70 -1.12 -5.00
C TYR A 201 16.06 0.38 -4.99
N GLY A 202 15.05 1.24 -5.00
CA GLY A 202 15.19 2.69 -5.03
C GLY A 202 14.84 3.34 -6.37
N ALA A 203 15.14 4.64 -6.48
CA ALA A 203 14.79 5.49 -7.61
C ALA A 203 15.97 5.72 -8.57
N TYR A 204 15.70 5.66 -9.88
CA TYR A 204 16.69 5.81 -10.94
C TYR A 204 16.22 6.77 -12.04
N GLU A 205 16.96 7.85 -12.25
CA GLU A 205 16.66 8.88 -13.25
C GLU A 205 17.19 8.48 -14.64
N LEU A 206 16.32 8.59 -15.66
CA LEU A 206 16.71 8.52 -17.07
C LEU A 206 17.22 9.88 -17.54
N ALA A 207 18.41 9.91 -18.15
CA ALA A 207 18.95 11.14 -18.74
C ALA A 207 18.15 11.60 -19.98
N ILE A 208 17.08 12.39 -19.80
CA ILE A 208 16.16 12.83 -20.87
C ILE A 208 16.84 13.66 -21.98
N THR A 209 18.04 14.18 -21.72
CA THR A 209 18.84 14.90 -22.72
C THR A 209 19.57 13.98 -23.69
N ASP A 210 19.69 12.68 -23.36
CA ASP A 210 20.12 11.64 -24.28
C ASP A 210 18.92 11.21 -25.15
N ALA A 211 18.95 11.65 -26.41
CA ALA A 211 17.87 11.41 -27.35
C ALA A 211 17.66 9.91 -27.68
N GLU A 212 18.69 9.06 -27.52
CA GLU A 212 18.55 7.62 -27.72
C GLU A 212 17.82 6.98 -26.54
N GLN A 213 18.24 7.29 -25.31
CA GLN A 213 17.60 6.80 -24.09
C GLN A 213 16.15 7.25 -23.96
N PHE A 214 15.86 8.52 -24.26
CA PHE A 214 14.48 9.02 -24.29
C PHE A 214 13.63 8.26 -25.32
N ALA A 215 14.16 8.03 -26.53
CA ALA A 215 13.43 7.28 -27.56
C ALA A 215 13.19 5.81 -27.16
N HIS A 216 14.14 5.19 -26.47
CA HIS A 216 14.00 3.85 -25.91
C HIS A 216 12.88 3.80 -24.86
N PHE A 217 12.85 4.74 -23.92
CA PHE A 217 11.80 4.83 -22.91
C PHE A 217 10.41 4.95 -23.56
N ILE A 218 10.25 5.89 -24.49
CA ILE A 218 8.99 6.10 -25.22
C ILE A 218 8.58 4.85 -26.00
N SER A 219 9.53 4.11 -26.57
CA SER A 219 9.24 2.87 -27.29
C SER A 219 8.80 1.72 -26.39
N LEU A 220 9.23 1.72 -25.13
CA LEU A 220 8.88 0.70 -24.15
C LEU A 220 7.54 1.02 -23.49
N PHE A 221 7.47 2.16 -22.81
CA PHE A 221 6.33 2.56 -21.98
C PHE A 221 5.19 3.22 -22.76
N GLY A 222 5.49 3.79 -23.93
CA GLY A 222 4.45 4.29 -24.84
C GLY A 222 3.60 3.17 -25.47
N LEU A 223 3.97 1.91 -25.29
CA LEU A 223 3.15 0.77 -25.70
C LEU A 223 1.86 0.68 -24.87
N VAL A 224 1.94 0.95 -23.56
CA VAL A 224 0.84 0.78 -22.60
C VAL A 224 0.16 2.10 -22.23
N ASN A 225 0.83 3.24 -22.46
CA ASN A 225 0.33 4.56 -22.12
C ASN A 225 0.42 5.53 -23.32
N GLU A 226 -0.74 5.98 -23.83
CA GLU A 226 -0.81 6.85 -25.01
C GLU A 226 -0.22 8.26 -24.76
N ASP A 227 -0.33 8.76 -23.52
CA ASP A 227 0.23 10.07 -23.17
C ASP A 227 1.75 10.02 -23.24
N VAL A 228 2.37 8.95 -22.70
CA VAL A 228 3.81 8.68 -22.85
C VAL A 228 4.22 8.57 -24.31
N ALA A 229 3.48 7.85 -25.15
CA ALA A 229 3.78 7.68 -26.57
C ALA A 229 3.87 9.02 -27.35
N GLY A 230 3.14 10.04 -26.87
CA GLY A 230 3.07 11.37 -27.47
C GLY A 230 4.13 12.37 -26.99
N LEU A 231 4.90 12.05 -25.96
CA LEU A 231 5.78 13.01 -25.30
C LEU A 231 6.96 13.44 -26.16
N SER A 232 7.40 14.67 -25.91
CA SER A 232 8.70 15.16 -26.34
C SER A 232 9.53 15.61 -25.15
N VAL A 233 10.85 15.63 -25.30
CA VAL A 233 11.79 16.13 -24.27
C VAL A 233 11.44 17.56 -23.81
N ALA A 234 10.74 18.35 -24.62
CA ALA A 234 10.32 19.70 -24.23
C ALA A 234 9.25 19.69 -23.13
N ASP A 235 8.42 18.64 -23.09
CA ASP A 235 7.24 18.52 -22.23
C ASP A 235 7.60 17.90 -20.87
N VAL A 236 8.73 17.20 -20.79
CA VAL A 236 9.16 16.40 -19.63
C VAL A 236 10.17 17.18 -18.77
N GLU A 237 9.98 17.19 -17.46
CA GLU A 237 10.95 17.70 -16.48
C GLU A 237 11.92 16.59 -16.05
N ALA A 238 11.40 15.41 -15.67
CA ALA A 238 12.17 14.24 -15.26
C ALA A 238 11.47 12.93 -15.68
N ILE A 239 12.23 11.83 -15.72
CA ILE A 239 11.72 10.46 -15.87
C ILE A 239 12.47 9.60 -14.87
N GLU A 240 11.73 8.95 -13.99
CA GLU A 240 12.26 8.10 -12.93
C GLU A 240 11.67 6.69 -13.05
N ILE A 241 12.48 5.71 -12.69
CA ILE A 241 12.05 4.33 -12.45
C ILE A 241 12.30 4.04 -10.99
N GLU A 242 11.26 3.66 -10.28
CA GLU A 242 11.29 3.27 -8.88
C GLU A 242 11.06 1.76 -8.80
N VAL A 243 11.88 1.09 -8.01
CA VAL A 243 11.73 -0.34 -7.68
C VAL A 243 11.59 -0.44 -6.18
N GLU A 244 10.40 -0.83 -5.74
CA GLU A 244 10.00 -0.93 -4.34
C GLU A 244 9.60 -2.37 -4.01
N TYR A 245 9.14 -2.64 -2.80
CA TYR A 245 8.74 -3.99 -2.41
C TYR A 245 7.56 -4.51 -3.24
N GLY A 246 7.84 -5.45 -4.15
CA GLY A 246 6.82 -6.07 -4.99
C GLY A 246 6.24 -5.15 -6.08
N GLU A 247 6.73 -3.93 -6.20
CA GLU A 247 6.21 -2.91 -7.11
C GLU A 247 7.32 -2.24 -7.93
N PHE A 248 7.02 -2.00 -9.19
CA PHE A 248 7.79 -1.20 -10.12
C PHE A 248 6.93 -0.01 -10.56
N LYS A 249 7.53 1.18 -10.56
CA LYS A 249 6.89 2.40 -11.06
C LYS A 249 7.76 3.10 -12.09
N ALA A 250 7.17 3.53 -13.20
CA ALA A 250 7.79 4.48 -14.11
C ALA A 250 7.05 5.82 -14.03
N VAL A 251 7.71 6.83 -13.47
CA VAL A 251 7.15 8.16 -13.22
C VAL A 251 7.67 9.14 -14.26
N VAL A 252 6.76 9.84 -14.94
CA VAL A 252 7.10 10.91 -15.87
C VAL A 252 6.59 12.25 -15.33
N VAL A 253 7.49 13.05 -14.78
CA VAL A 253 7.19 14.39 -14.30
C VAL A 253 7.14 15.36 -15.46
N LEU A 254 6.00 15.97 -15.72
CA LEU A 254 5.78 16.92 -16.81
C LEU A 254 6.13 18.34 -16.38
N LYS A 255 6.57 19.19 -17.33
CA LYS A 255 6.69 20.65 -17.10
C LYS A 255 5.35 21.36 -16.95
N GLU A 256 4.26 20.70 -17.35
CA GLU A 256 2.90 21.18 -17.07
C GLU A 256 2.62 21.01 -15.58
N THR A 257 1.94 21.99 -14.99
CA THR A 257 1.59 21.98 -13.58
C THR A 257 0.08 21.92 -13.39
N GLU A 258 -0.37 21.42 -12.25
CA GLU A 258 -1.76 21.48 -11.79
C GLU A 258 -1.90 22.01 -10.37
N GLU A 259 -3.13 22.36 -9.98
CA GLU A 259 -3.45 22.77 -8.62
C GLU A 259 -4.09 21.57 -7.91
N ILE A 260 -3.44 21.09 -6.85
CA ILE A 260 -3.96 20.04 -5.97
C ILE A 260 -4.42 20.72 -4.67
N ASP A 261 -5.59 20.31 -4.15
CA ASP A 261 -6.12 20.76 -2.86
C ASP A 261 -6.01 19.60 -1.89
N GLU A 262 -4.95 19.60 -1.10
CA GLU A 262 -4.70 18.64 -0.03
C GLU A 262 -4.93 19.34 1.29
N CYS A 263 -5.89 18.81 2.06
CA CYS A 263 -6.19 19.30 3.41
C CYS A 263 -6.54 20.81 3.49
N GLY A 264 -7.06 21.39 2.40
CA GLY A 264 -7.44 22.80 2.32
C GLY A 264 -6.29 23.75 1.99
N GLU A 265 -5.10 23.22 1.72
CA GLU A 265 -3.97 23.95 1.15
C GLU A 265 -3.88 23.66 -0.35
N ILE A 266 -3.84 24.72 -1.16
CA ILE A 266 -3.71 24.60 -2.61
C ILE A 266 -2.24 24.74 -2.96
N GLU A 267 -1.66 23.67 -3.49
CA GLU A 267 -0.32 23.67 -4.04
C GLU A 267 -0.34 23.59 -5.57
N THR A 268 0.67 24.19 -6.21
CA THR A 268 0.91 24.02 -7.64
C THR A 268 2.06 23.06 -7.84
N VAL A 269 1.76 21.83 -8.24
CA VAL A 269 2.75 20.77 -8.48
C VAL A 269 2.86 20.46 -9.96
N ASN A 270 3.93 19.78 -10.35
CA ASN A 270 4.07 19.23 -11.69
C ASN A 270 3.07 18.07 -11.88
N LYS A 271 2.54 17.91 -13.09
CA LYS A 271 1.72 16.75 -13.42
C LYS A 271 2.60 15.53 -13.58
N GLU A 272 2.11 14.39 -13.13
CA GLU A 272 2.79 13.11 -13.28
C GLU A 272 1.98 12.15 -14.15
N ILE A 273 2.70 11.31 -14.89
CA ILE A 273 2.15 10.13 -15.56
C ILE A 273 2.86 8.94 -14.96
N GLU A 274 2.09 8.01 -14.41
CA GLU A 274 2.60 6.82 -13.73
C GLU A 274 2.22 5.56 -14.51
N ILE A 275 3.15 4.61 -14.56
CA ILE A 275 2.92 3.25 -15.05
C ILE A 275 3.45 2.32 -13.98
N GLU A 276 2.54 1.59 -13.36
CA GLU A 276 2.79 0.70 -12.22
C GLU A 276 2.68 -0.75 -12.65
N GLY A 277 3.54 -1.60 -12.11
CA GLY A 277 3.47 -3.04 -12.29
C GLY A 277 4.01 -3.77 -11.07
N GLU A 278 3.48 -4.96 -10.81
CA GLU A 278 3.87 -5.81 -9.69
C GLU A 278 4.92 -6.84 -10.13
N PHE A 279 5.71 -7.33 -9.17
CA PHE A 279 6.56 -8.50 -9.34
C PHE A 279 6.52 -9.41 -8.09
N GLU A 280 6.68 -10.72 -8.29
CA GLU A 280 6.57 -11.68 -7.18
C GLU A 280 7.80 -11.67 -6.25
N GLU A 281 9.01 -11.79 -6.80
CA GLU A 281 10.25 -11.84 -6.00
C GLU A 281 11.41 -11.26 -6.81
N LEU A 282 12.17 -10.36 -6.17
CA LEU A 282 13.43 -9.83 -6.65
C LEU A 282 14.45 -10.01 -5.51
N GLU A 283 15.61 -10.59 -5.79
CA GLU A 283 16.62 -10.82 -4.74
C GLU A 283 17.38 -9.51 -4.49
N ASP A 284 17.30 -9.00 -3.25
CA ASP A 284 17.97 -7.79 -2.77
C ASP A 284 19.50 -7.91 -2.74
N ASP A 285 20.01 -9.13 -2.53
CA ASP A 285 21.43 -9.44 -2.44
C ASP A 285 22.16 -9.58 -3.80
N GLN A 286 21.52 -9.12 -4.90
CA GLN A 286 22.05 -9.23 -6.26
C GLN A 286 22.20 -7.89 -6.99
N LEU A 287 23.34 -7.74 -7.67
CA LEU A 287 23.61 -6.61 -8.58
C LEU A 287 23.27 -6.92 -10.04
N GLU A 288 22.81 -8.14 -10.35
CA GLU A 288 22.33 -8.51 -11.68
C GLU A 288 21.35 -9.67 -11.57
N GLY A 289 20.27 -9.64 -12.34
CA GLY A 289 19.21 -10.63 -12.24
C GLY A 289 18.19 -10.56 -13.37
N ALA A 290 17.20 -11.43 -13.32
CA ALA A 290 16.06 -11.41 -14.21
C ALA A 290 14.96 -10.49 -13.65
N LEU A 291 14.14 -9.93 -14.53
CA LEU A 291 12.98 -9.10 -14.18
C LEU A 291 11.75 -9.59 -14.93
N GLU A 292 10.62 -9.57 -14.24
CA GLU A 292 9.29 -9.73 -14.80
C GLU A 292 8.32 -8.85 -14.02
N PHE A 293 7.84 -7.79 -14.68
CA PHE A 293 6.83 -6.88 -14.13
C PHE A 293 5.51 -7.13 -14.86
N VAL A 294 4.41 -7.20 -14.12
CA VAL A 294 3.06 -7.39 -14.67
C VAL A 294 2.17 -6.29 -14.12
N GLY A 295 1.44 -5.59 -14.99
CA GLY A 295 0.50 -4.56 -14.57
C GLY A 295 -0.76 -4.56 -15.42
N ASP A 296 -1.78 -3.84 -14.97
CA ASP A 296 -3.04 -3.67 -15.67
C ASP A 296 -3.25 -2.20 -16.05
N VAL A 297 -3.80 -1.96 -17.24
CA VAL A 297 -4.23 -0.62 -17.67
C VAL A 297 -5.72 -0.61 -18.01
N GLU A 298 -6.43 0.44 -17.57
CA GLU A 298 -7.83 0.65 -17.95
C GLU A 298 -7.90 1.26 -19.37
N LEU A 299 -8.46 0.51 -20.30
CA LEU A 299 -8.72 0.97 -21.67
C LEU A 299 -9.86 2.00 -21.69
N GLU A 300 -9.93 2.85 -22.74
CA GLU A 300 -11.03 3.82 -22.93
C GLU A 300 -12.45 3.21 -22.86
N SER A 301 -12.56 1.89 -23.08
CA SER A 301 -13.83 1.16 -22.97
C SER A 301 -14.29 0.87 -21.53
N GLY A 302 -13.45 1.16 -20.54
CA GLY A 302 -13.59 0.77 -19.13
C GLY A 302 -13.29 -0.71 -18.89
N ALA A 303 -12.42 -1.30 -19.70
CA ALA A 303 -11.99 -2.69 -19.56
C ALA A 303 -10.51 -2.70 -19.21
N GLU A 304 -10.11 -3.59 -18.31
CA GLU A 304 -8.71 -3.80 -17.94
C GLU A 304 -8.00 -4.65 -18.98
N ALA A 305 -6.74 -4.31 -19.26
CA ALA A 305 -5.83 -5.08 -20.09
C ALA A 305 -4.47 -5.19 -19.42
N GLU A 306 -3.98 -6.42 -19.31
CA GLU A 306 -2.69 -6.76 -18.73
C GLU A 306 -1.54 -6.42 -19.70
N PHE A 307 -0.45 -5.89 -19.16
CA PHE A 307 0.83 -5.77 -19.84
C PHE A 307 1.92 -6.50 -19.05
N THR A 308 3.01 -6.82 -19.73
CA THR A 308 4.17 -7.46 -19.09
C THR A 308 5.47 -6.87 -19.61
N TYR A 309 6.42 -6.60 -18.72
CA TYR A 309 7.81 -6.30 -19.07
C TYR A 309 8.72 -7.41 -18.57
N GLN A 310 9.46 -8.06 -19.46
CA GLN A 310 10.40 -9.13 -19.10
C GLN A 310 11.82 -8.79 -19.52
N GLY A 311 12.80 -9.19 -18.73
CA GLY A 311 14.18 -8.88 -19.05
C GLY A 311 15.19 -9.15 -17.95
N THR A 312 16.19 -8.27 -17.86
CA THR A 312 17.26 -8.35 -16.88
C THR A 312 17.70 -6.97 -16.40
N PHE A 313 18.23 -6.92 -15.18
CA PHE A 313 18.94 -5.75 -14.67
C PHE A 313 20.42 -6.02 -14.44
N GLN A 314 21.20 -4.95 -14.43
CA GLN A 314 22.57 -4.93 -13.94
C GLN A 314 22.89 -3.57 -13.33
N LEU A 315 23.42 -3.59 -12.11
CA LEU A 315 23.87 -2.43 -11.38
C LEU A 315 25.42 -2.36 -11.38
N ASP A 316 25.98 -1.17 -11.61
CA ASP A 316 27.42 -0.89 -11.61
C ASP A 316 27.68 0.46 -10.92
N GLY A 317 27.72 0.43 -9.58
CA GLY A 317 27.59 1.62 -8.75
C GLY A 317 26.21 2.25 -8.95
N ASP A 318 26.13 3.58 -8.98
CA ASP A 318 24.87 4.33 -9.14
C ASP A 318 24.18 4.13 -10.51
N ARG A 319 24.69 3.26 -11.39
CA ARG A 319 24.21 3.10 -12.76
C ARG A 319 23.45 1.79 -12.93
N LEU A 320 22.14 1.92 -13.16
CA LEU A 320 21.25 0.81 -13.51
C LEU A 320 21.15 0.63 -15.02
N THR A 321 21.35 -0.60 -15.48
CA THR A 321 21.08 -1.02 -16.86
C THR A 321 19.91 -1.99 -16.88
N LEU A 322 18.80 -1.57 -17.46
CA LEU A 322 17.63 -2.42 -17.70
C LEU A 322 17.61 -2.87 -19.15
N ILE A 323 17.45 -4.16 -19.39
CA ILE A 323 17.22 -4.72 -20.71
C ILE A 323 15.85 -5.37 -20.67
N LEU A 324 14.84 -4.74 -21.29
CA LEU A 324 13.43 -5.12 -21.17
C LEU A 324 12.78 -5.32 -22.54
N GLN A 325 11.83 -6.24 -22.58
CA GLN A 325 10.87 -6.42 -23.67
C GLN A 325 9.47 -6.28 -23.10
N GLY A 326 8.66 -5.38 -23.68
CA GLY A 326 7.25 -5.20 -23.31
C GLY A 326 6.30 -6.00 -24.18
N GLU A 327 5.23 -6.53 -23.59
CA GLU A 327 4.09 -7.16 -24.26
C GLU A 327 2.78 -6.49 -23.81
N PHE A 328 1.93 -6.12 -24.75
CA PHE A 328 0.59 -5.56 -24.50
C PHE A 328 -0.34 -5.76 -25.70
N ASP A 329 -1.57 -6.20 -25.47
CA ASP A 329 -2.59 -6.50 -26.51
C ASP A 329 -2.07 -7.36 -27.70
N GLY A 330 -1.14 -8.28 -27.41
CA GLY A 330 -0.51 -9.15 -28.41
C GLY A 330 0.47 -8.45 -29.34
N GLU A 331 0.86 -7.21 -29.03
CA GLU A 331 2.02 -6.53 -29.58
C GLU A 331 3.21 -6.66 -28.63
N GLU A 332 4.39 -6.83 -29.18
CA GLU A 332 5.65 -6.93 -28.42
C GLU A 332 6.60 -5.81 -28.89
N THR A 333 7.33 -5.21 -27.95
CA THR A 333 8.46 -4.34 -28.31
C THR A 333 9.64 -5.17 -28.78
N GLU A 334 10.63 -4.53 -29.44
CA GLU A 334 11.97 -5.11 -29.49
C GLU A 334 12.58 -5.10 -28.07
N GLU A 335 13.65 -5.87 -27.85
CA GLU A 335 14.45 -5.78 -26.63
C GLU A 335 15.11 -4.39 -26.57
N ILE A 336 14.82 -3.64 -25.50
CA ILE A 336 15.23 -2.25 -25.30
C ILE A 336 16.18 -2.18 -24.11
N THR A 337 17.27 -1.44 -24.27
CA THR A 337 18.20 -1.14 -23.16
C THR A 337 17.99 0.29 -22.68
N LEU A 338 17.66 0.43 -21.39
CA LEU A 338 17.64 1.69 -20.66
C LEU A 338 18.86 1.77 -19.74
N ILE A 339 19.46 2.95 -19.68
CA ILE A 339 20.57 3.26 -18.79
C ILE A 339 20.12 4.42 -17.90
N LEU A 340 19.96 4.13 -16.62
CA LEU A 340 19.50 5.06 -15.60
C LEU A 340 20.58 5.27 -14.55
N ASN A 341 20.47 6.32 -13.75
CA ASN A 341 21.37 6.55 -12.63
C ASN A 341 20.57 6.97 -11.40
N LYS A 342 21.00 6.55 -10.21
CA LYS A 342 20.52 7.15 -8.96
C LYS A 342 20.82 8.65 -8.93
#